data_AF-A0A661VCH4-F1
#
_entry.id   AF-A0A661VCH4-F1
#
_cell.length_a   1.000
_cell.length_b   1.000
_cell.length_c   1.000
_cell.angle_alpha   90.00
_cell.angle_beta   90.00
_cell.angle_gamma   90.00
#
_symmetry.space_group_name_H-M   'P 1'
#
loop_
_entity.id
_entity.type
_entity.pdbx_description
1 polymer ?
#
loop_
_entity_poly.entity_id
_entity_poly.type
_entity_poly.pdbx_seq_one_letter_code
_entity_poly.pdbx_strand_id
1 'polypeptide(L)'
;MRIRLSAETVKNDLVRRIEEISGQDLLACYQCGKCSAGCPAAFAMDVLPSQVIRLLQLGLVEEVLNSETPWFCAACQTCYARCPKGVDLSR
;
A
#
# COMPACT_ATOMS: atom_id res chain seq x y z
N MET A 1 -11.37 8.81 11.09
CA MET A 1 -10.62 7.71 11.74
C MET A 1 -9.53 8.30 12.62
N ARG A 2 -9.46 7.95 13.90
CA ARG A 2 -8.34 8.35 14.78
C ARG A 2 -7.42 7.14 14.95
N ILE A 3 -6.22 7.22 14.42
CA ILE A 3 -5.19 6.19 14.58
C ILE A 3 -4.31 6.58 15.77
N ARG A 4 -4.01 5.62 16.64
CA ARG A 4 -2.96 5.76 17.65
C ARG A 4 -1.68 5.13 17.10
N LEU A 5 -0.62 5.93 17.02
CA LEU A 5 0.69 5.46 16.59
C LEU A 5 1.57 5.29 17.83
N SER A 6 2.26 4.15 17.90
CA SER A 6 3.35 3.91 18.85
C SER A 6 4.57 3.35 18.11
N ALA A 7 5.72 3.32 18.79
CA ALA A 7 6.92 2.73 18.22
C ALA A 7 6.73 1.23 17.91
N GLU A 8 5.95 0.52 18.72
CA GLU A 8 5.60 -0.88 18.48
C GLU A 8 4.71 -1.03 17.25
N THR A 9 3.69 -0.17 17.07
CA THR A 9 2.83 -0.22 15.89
C THR A 9 3.63 -0.02 14.61
N VAL A 10 4.52 0.97 14.57
CA VAL A 10 5.31 1.27 13.36
C VAL A 10 6.33 0.17 13.06
N LYS A 11 6.90 -0.48 14.09
CA LYS A 11 7.85 -1.59 13.95
C LYS A 11 7.13 -2.95 13.92
N ASN A 12 6.14 -3.07 13.04
CA ASN A 12 5.37 -4.30 12.89
C ASN A 12 6.11 -5.32 12.01
N ASP A 13 6.37 -6.53 12.53
CA ASP A 13 7.10 -7.58 11.81
C ASP A 13 6.36 -8.11 10.57
N LEU A 14 5.03 -7.96 10.49
CA LEU A 14 4.28 -8.29 9.29
C LEU A 14 4.64 -7.36 8.12
N VAL A 15 4.98 -6.10 8.39
CA VAL A 15 5.44 -5.17 7.33
C VAL A 15 6.73 -5.68 6.72
N ARG A 16 7.69 -6.10 7.54
CA ARG A 16 8.94 -6.71 7.06
C ARG A 16 8.67 -7.93 6.19
N ARG A 17 7.77 -8.80 6.63
CA ARG A 17 7.39 -9.99 5.85
C ARG A 17 6.75 -9.63 4.51
N ILE A 18 5.95 -8.57 4.45
CA ILE A 18 5.37 -8.06 3.20
C ILE A 18 6.48 -7.54 2.28
N GLU A 19 7.43 -6.77 2.80
CA GLU A 19 8.60 -6.28 2.04
C GLU A 19 9.44 -7.44 1.49
N GLU A 20 9.68 -8.48 2.30
CA GLU A 20 10.41 -9.69 1.90
C GLU A 20 9.71 -10.47 0.78
N ILE A 21 8.39 -10.67 0.87
CA ILE A 21 7.61 -11.42 -0.12
C ILE A 21 7.48 -10.64 -1.44
N SER A 22 7.15 -9.35 -1.35
CA SER A 22 6.93 -8.49 -2.53
C SER A 22 8.24 -8.03 -3.19
N GLY A 23 9.35 -8.05 -2.44
CA GLY A 23 10.64 -7.48 -2.83
C GLY A 23 10.60 -5.95 -2.96
N GLN A 24 9.66 -5.28 -2.28
CA GLN A 24 9.47 -3.84 -2.36
C GLN A 24 10.00 -3.15 -1.09
N ASP A 25 10.62 -1.98 -1.27
CA ASP A 25 10.90 -1.04 -0.18
C ASP A 25 9.70 -0.09 -0.02
N LEU A 26 8.90 -0.29 1.03
CA LEU A 26 7.70 0.51 1.24
C LEU A 26 8.04 1.94 1.68
N LEU A 27 9.19 2.16 2.32
CA LEU A 27 9.64 3.48 2.75
C LEU A 27 10.17 4.33 1.59
N ALA A 28 10.46 3.73 0.43
CA ALA A 28 10.75 4.48 -0.79
C ALA A 28 9.56 5.36 -1.25
N CYS A 29 8.33 5.01 -0.87
CA CYS A 29 7.13 5.75 -1.24
C CYS A 29 6.99 7.07 -0.44
N TYR A 30 6.97 8.19 -1.16
CA TYR A 30 6.73 9.53 -0.62
C TYR A 30 5.28 10.05 -0.77
N GLN A 31 4.31 9.16 -1.02
CA GLN A 31 2.87 9.49 -1.05
C GLN A 31 2.40 10.50 -2.13
N CYS A 32 2.93 10.44 -3.36
CA CYS A 32 2.46 11.33 -4.45
C CYS A 32 1.05 11.04 -5.01
N GLY A 33 0.45 9.88 -4.71
CA GLY A 33 -0.90 9.52 -5.15
C GLY A 33 -1.09 9.10 -6.62
N LYS A 34 -0.03 9.10 -7.45
CA LYS A 34 -0.14 8.72 -8.89
C LYS A 34 -0.71 7.31 -9.12
N CYS A 35 -0.40 6.36 -8.24
CA CYS A 35 -0.94 5.00 -8.31
C CYS A 35 -2.47 5.00 -8.15
N SER A 36 -2.99 5.72 -7.16
CA SER A 36 -4.43 5.85 -6.93
C SER A 36 -5.14 6.57 -8.06
N ALA A 37 -4.60 7.70 -8.52
CA ALA A 37 -5.17 8.45 -9.64
C ALA A 37 -5.14 7.67 -10.97
N GLY A 38 -4.23 6.70 -11.11
CA GLY A 38 -4.12 5.86 -12.30
C GLY A 38 -4.86 4.53 -12.22
N CYS A 39 -5.35 4.13 -11.05
CA CYS A 39 -5.95 2.81 -10.89
C CYS A 39 -7.34 2.76 -11.54
N PRO A 40 -7.59 1.85 -12.50
CA PRO A 40 -8.88 1.76 -13.19
C PRO A 40 -9.99 1.23 -12.26
N ALA A 41 -9.64 0.48 -11.22
CA ALA A 41 -10.58 -0.08 -10.25
C ALA A 41 -10.74 0.79 -8.99
N ALA A 42 -10.11 1.97 -8.93
CA ALA A 42 -10.15 2.83 -7.74
C ALA A 42 -11.57 3.17 -7.27
N PHE A 43 -12.52 3.27 -8.19
CA PHE A 43 -13.92 3.58 -7.88
C PHE A 43 -14.62 2.49 -7.06
N ALA A 44 -14.09 1.26 -7.05
CA ALA A 44 -14.64 0.12 -6.32
C ALA A 44 -13.83 -0.22 -5.05
N MET A 45 -12.72 0.48 -4.80
CA MET A 45 -11.82 0.22 -3.66
C MET A 45 -12.25 1.05 -2.45
N ASP A 46 -12.27 0.41 -1.28
CA ASP A 46 -12.48 1.02 0.04
C ASP A 46 -11.22 1.74 0.56
N VAL A 47 -10.03 1.32 0.12
CA VAL A 47 -8.73 1.93 0.40
C VAL A 47 -7.97 2.13 -0.91
N LEU A 48 -7.57 3.36 -1.23
CA LEU A 48 -6.85 3.60 -2.48
C LEU A 48 -5.43 3.00 -2.45
N PRO A 49 -4.83 2.65 -3.60
CA PRO A 49 -3.48 2.08 -3.67
C PRO A 49 -2.42 2.85 -2.88
N SER A 50 -2.41 4.19 -2.94
CA SER A 50 -1.47 5.01 -2.16
C SER A 50 -1.70 4.90 -0.65
N GLN A 51 -2.97 4.75 -0.24
CA GLN A 51 -3.35 4.58 1.16
C GLN A 51 -2.94 3.21 1.68
N VAL A 52 -3.02 2.14 0.87
CA VAL A 52 -2.50 0.81 1.23
C VAL A 52 -1.03 0.91 1.63
N ILE A 53 -0.17 1.51 0.80
CA ILE A 53 1.25 1.73 1.15
C ILE A 53 1.36 2.54 2.44
N ARG A 54 0.54 3.59 2.60
CA ARG A 54 0.63 4.46 3.77
C ARG A 54 0.28 3.71 5.06
N LEU A 55 -0.73 2.86 5.03
CA LEU A 55 -1.12 2.02 6.17
C LEU A 55 0.02 1.06 6.52
N LEU A 56 0.64 0.43 5.52
CA LEU A 56 1.81 -0.44 5.75
C LEU A 56 3.02 0.33 6.30
N GLN A 57 3.32 1.53 5.80
CA GLN A 57 4.38 2.39 6.35
C GLN A 57 4.14 2.78 7.82
N LEU A 58 2.87 2.83 8.24
CA LEU A 58 2.48 3.11 9.62
C LEU A 58 2.34 1.84 10.47
N GLY A 59 2.58 0.66 9.89
CA GLY A 59 2.45 -0.65 10.53
C GLY A 59 1.01 -1.09 10.82
N LEU A 60 0.04 -0.46 10.18
CA LEU A 60 -1.40 -0.74 10.30
C LEU A 60 -1.81 -1.87 9.34
N VAL A 61 -1.15 -3.01 9.45
CA VAL A 61 -1.33 -4.14 8.54
C VAL A 61 -2.77 -4.68 8.59
N GLU A 62 -3.37 -4.71 9.77
CA GLU A 62 -4.76 -5.17 9.94
C GLU A 62 -5.77 -4.34 9.15
N GLU A 63 -5.57 -3.03 9.00
CA GLU A 63 -6.46 -2.18 8.20
C GLU A 63 -6.40 -2.57 6.72
N VAL A 64 -5.23 -3.01 6.24
CA VAL A 64 -5.05 -3.48 4.86
C VAL A 64 -5.63 -4.88 4.69
N LEU A 65 -5.46 -5.77 5.66
CA LEU A 65 -5.98 -7.14 5.60
C LEU A 65 -7.52 -7.19 5.69
N ASN A 66 -8.12 -6.25 6.42
CA ASN A 66 -9.58 -6.12 6.53
C ASN A 66 -10.20 -5.32 5.37
N SER A 67 -9.38 -4.78 4.47
CA SER A 67 -9.84 -4.04 3.30
C SER A 67 -10.23 -4.97 2.15
N GLU A 68 -11.21 -4.56 1.35
CA GLU A 68 -11.58 -5.29 0.12
C GLU A 68 -10.66 -4.97 -1.07
N THR A 69 -9.87 -3.90 -0.96
CA THR A 69 -9.01 -3.36 -2.01
C THR A 69 -8.11 -4.40 -2.70
N PRO A 70 -7.42 -5.32 -1.99
CA PRO A 70 -6.58 -6.33 -2.65
C PRO A 70 -7.36 -7.20 -3.64
N TRP A 71 -8.65 -7.46 -3.40
CA TRP A 71 -9.50 -8.29 -4.26
C TRP A 71 -9.94 -7.58 -5.55
N PHE A 72 -9.88 -6.25 -5.59
CA PHE A 72 -10.13 -5.46 -6.79
C PHE A 72 -8.88 -5.22 -7.64
N CYS A 73 -7.70 -5.59 -7.16
CA CYS A 73 -6.47 -5.44 -7.91
C CYS A 73 -6.45 -6.41 -9.11
N ALA A 74 -6.55 -5.86 -10.32
CA ALA A 74 -6.45 -6.63 -11.56
C ALA A 74 -5.00 -6.89 -12.01
N ALA A 75 -4.00 -6.61 -11.17
CA ALA A 75 -2.57 -6.70 -11.50
C ALA A 75 -2.18 -6.01 -12.83
N CYS A 76 -2.86 -4.92 -13.20
CA CYS A 76 -2.68 -4.26 -14.49
C CYS A 76 -1.39 -3.42 -14.63
N GLN A 77 -0.56 -3.36 -13.57
CA GLN A 77 0.74 -2.66 -13.52
C GLN A 77 0.74 -1.15 -13.79
N THR A 78 -0.42 -0.50 -13.95
CA THR A 78 -0.50 0.95 -14.17
C THR A 78 0.12 1.75 -13.02
N CYS A 79 -0.06 1.27 -11.78
CA CYS A 79 0.53 1.89 -10.60
C CYS A 79 2.07 1.86 -10.63
N TYR A 80 2.67 0.74 -11.04
CA TYR A 80 4.12 0.58 -11.17
C TYR A 80 4.69 1.46 -12.28
N ALA A 81 4.12 1.40 -13.48
CA ALA A 81 4.60 2.17 -14.64
C ALA A 81 4.62 3.68 -14.41
N ARG A 82 3.78 4.18 -13.50
CA ARG A 82 3.69 5.61 -13.15
C ARG A 82 4.43 5.98 -11.87
N CYS A 83 4.98 5.02 -11.14
CA CYS A 83 5.60 5.26 -9.85
C CYS A 83 6.99 5.91 -10.03
N PRO A 84 7.19 7.18 -9.60
CA PRO A 84 8.48 7.86 -9.75
C PRO A 84 9.56 7.32 -8.80
N LYS A 85 9.16 6.48 -7.84
CA LYS A 85 10.05 5.83 -6.87
C LYS A 85 10.29 4.35 -7.17
N GLY A 86 9.69 3.82 -8.24
CA GLY A 86 9.87 2.43 -8.66
C GLY A 86 9.16 1.39 -7.79
N VAL A 87 8.28 1.80 -6.87
CA VAL A 87 7.50 0.86 -6.04
C VAL A 87 6.44 0.17 -6.92
N ASP A 88 6.49 -1.16 -6.97
CA ASP A 88 5.53 -2.00 -7.66
C ASP A 88 4.45 -2.51 -6.69
N LEU A 89 3.25 -1.94 -6.80
CA LEU A 89 2.11 -2.29 -5.94
C LEU A 89 1.37 -3.55 -6.38
N SER A 90 1.72 -4.10 -7.54
CA SER A 90 1.06 -5.30 -8.06
C SER A 90 1.70 -6.60 -7.55
N ARG A 91 2.76 -6.51 -6.73
CA ARG A 91 3.50 -7.63 -6.15
C ARG A 91 3.20 -7.81 -4.67
#